data_AF-A0A8T2W0H0-F1
#
_entry.id   AF-A0A8T2W0H0-F1
#
_cell.length_a   1.000
_cell.length_b   1.000
_cell.length_c   1.000
_cell.angle_alpha   90.00
_cell.angle_beta   90.00
_cell.angle_gamma   90.00
#
_symmetry.space_group_name_H-M   'P 1'
#
loop_
_entity.id
_entity.type
_entity.pdbx_description
1 polymer ?
#
loop_
_entity_poly.entity_id
_entity_poly.type
_entity_poly.pdbx_seq_one_letter_code
_entity_poly.pdbx_strand_id
1 'polypeptide(L)'
;MVAGICWPFSYFVLILFCKASADSSSFPYIRQPALLRDGDPGFDMLLLVRTWPPTFCEQLREQREECTAPPLQEFTLHGLWPEYSSGGWPQYCSTVEKKDGEGYDSVNGELSKKITTTSSYGSDDSDDRKIRCEWPSFHGSTLNFWDHEWDKHGTCAAPLLGNRTEFFQTVVNLHDQFNLNRLFHSHRLWPVGNSQGIFDSTEAAHAVEQAWGVKPRLACHKGSLAEVWICLDLDLKAIECPGKVKPGQMCGNQFRMPPGAQASSDCQQFFPGKGKNWAQYLRWPAIIGFSILMGSVVSAVLVEMKRRQQRGGEGSSDATAATYEPLGEA
;
A
#
# COMPACT_ATOMS: atom_id res chain seq x y z
N MET A 1 -53.46 -3.13 -39.51
CA MET A 1 -52.90 -2.70 -40.82
C MET A 1 -52.25 -1.36 -40.53
N VAL A 2 -50.92 -1.23 -40.45
CA VAL A 2 -49.93 -1.41 -41.51
C VAL A 2 -48.67 -2.08 -40.95
N ALA A 3 -48.10 -3.00 -41.73
CA ALA A 3 -46.86 -3.71 -41.43
C ALA A 3 -45.63 -2.85 -41.81
N GLY A 4 -44.55 -2.92 -41.02
CA GLY A 4 -43.25 -2.32 -41.33
C GLY A 4 -42.14 -3.35 -41.13
N ILE A 5 -41.46 -3.66 -42.23
CA ILE A 5 -40.54 -4.78 -42.44
C ILE A 5 -39.14 -4.43 -41.90
N CYS A 6 -38.52 -5.35 -41.15
CA CYS A 6 -37.08 -5.30 -40.83
C CYS A 6 -36.24 -5.66 -42.07
N TRP A 7 -35.23 -4.85 -42.37
CA TRP A 7 -34.07 -5.25 -43.19
C TRP A 7 -32.79 -5.09 -42.35
N PRO A 8 -31.88 -6.08 -42.34
CA PRO A 8 -30.64 -6.01 -41.59
C PRO A 8 -29.53 -5.47 -42.49
N PHE A 9 -29.02 -4.27 -42.22
CA PHE A 9 -27.72 -3.88 -42.74
C PHE A 9 -26.92 -3.09 -41.71
N SER A 10 -25.73 -3.66 -41.45
CA SER A 10 -24.50 -2.98 -41.05
C SER A 10 -24.40 -2.53 -39.60
N TYR A 11 -23.60 -3.31 -38.87
CA TYR A 11 -22.91 -2.94 -37.65
C TYR A 11 -22.18 -1.59 -37.83
N PHE A 12 -22.85 -0.49 -37.54
CA PHE A 12 -22.18 0.73 -37.10
C PHE A 12 -22.14 0.68 -35.58
N VAL A 13 -20.99 0.31 -35.04
CA VAL A 13 -20.65 0.59 -33.64
C VAL A 13 -20.63 2.11 -33.50
N LEU A 14 -21.74 2.67 -33.01
CA LEU A 14 -21.76 4.02 -32.47
C LEU A 14 -20.83 4.01 -31.25
N ILE A 15 -19.57 4.40 -31.47
CA ILE A 15 -18.67 4.78 -30.39
C ILE A 15 -19.25 6.05 -29.80
N LEU A 16 -20.13 5.90 -28.81
CA LEU A 16 -20.44 6.96 -27.86
C LEU A 16 -19.13 7.30 -27.14
N PHE A 17 -18.45 8.34 -27.61
CA PHE A 17 -17.46 9.04 -26.80
C PHE A 17 -18.20 9.67 -25.63
N CYS A 18 -18.34 8.93 -24.53
CA CYS A 18 -18.51 9.55 -23.23
C CYS A 18 -17.23 10.34 -22.98
N LYS A 19 -17.26 11.64 -23.30
CA LYS A 19 -16.34 12.60 -22.72
C LYS A 19 -16.61 12.54 -21.22
N ALA A 20 -15.76 11.80 -20.50
CA ALA A 20 -15.68 11.95 -19.05
C ALA A 20 -15.18 13.37 -18.83
N SER A 21 -16.11 14.29 -18.54
CA SER A 21 -15.73 15.52 -17.87
C SER A 21 -15.24 15.07 -16.50
N ALA A 22 -13.93 15.15 -16.29
CA ALA A 22 -13.35 14.94 -14.98
C ALA A 22 -13.83 16.08 -14.10
N ASP A 23 -14.95 15.86 -13.41
CA ASP A 23 -15.41 16.75 -12.36
C ASP A 23 -14.46 16.56 -11.17
N SER A 24 -13.53 17.51 -11.01
CA SER A 24 -12.39 17.45 -10.11
C SER A 24 -12.77 17.77 -8.65
N SER A 25 -14.03 17.62 -8.26
CA SER A 25 -14.51 17.96 -6.92
C SER A 25 -15.07 16.73 -6.22
N SER A 26 -14.21 15.96 -5.53
CA SER A 26 -14.57 15.15 -4.33
C SER A 26 -13.48 14.15 -3.87
N PHE A 27 -12.19 14.46 -4.05
CA PHE A 27 -11.15 13.88 -3.20
C PHE A 27 -10.48 15.02 -2.45
N PRO A 28 -10.27 14.94 -1.12
CA PRO A 28 -9.33 15.82 -0.47
C PRO A 28 -7.98 15.56 -1.15
N TYR A 29 -7.58 16.48 -2.02
CA TYR A 29 -6.23 16.53 -2.54
C TYR A 29 -5.34 16.56 -1.29
N ILE A 30 -4.65 15.46 -1.01
CA ILE A 30 -3.47 15.51 -0.14
C ILE A 30 -2.65 16.61 -0.80
N ARG A 31 -2.56 17.76 -0.12
CA ARG A 31 -1.73 18.85 -0.59
C ARG A 31 -0.38 18.20 -0.80
N GLN A 32 0.08 18.13 -2.05
CA GLN A 32 1.45 17.71 -2.32
C GLN A 32 2.30 18.47 -1.30
N PRO A 33 3.12 17.77 -0.50
CA PRO A 33 4.05 18.46 0.39
C PRO A 33 4.74 19.49 -0.48
N ALA A 34 4.68 20.76 -0.05
CA ALA A 34 5.13 21.88 -0.86
C ALA A 34 6.48 21.50 -1.46
N LEU A 35 6.51 21.31 -2.79
CA LEU A 35 7.71 20.86 -3.51
C LEU A 35 8.88 21.60 -2.90
N LEU A 36 9.82 20.83 -2.31
CA LEU A 36 10.98 21.34 -1.60
C LEU A 36 11.59 22.45 -2.44
N ARG A 37 11.31 23.69 -2.05
CA ARG A 37 11.48 24.80 -2.98
C ARG A 37 12.96 25.12 -3.18
N ASP A 38 13.84 24.57 -2.32
CA ASP A 38 15.30 24.79 -2.35
C ASP A 38 16.19 23.73 -1.65
N GLY A 39 15.75 22.50 -1.29
CA GLY A 39 16.68 21.61 -0.56
C GLY A 39 16.25 20.17 -0.36
N ASP A 40 17.20 19.26 -0.53
CA ASP A 40 17.22 17.89 -0.02
C ASP A 40 16.69 17.85 1.42
N PRO A 41 15.68 17.02 1.75
CA PRO A 41 15.12 16.96 3.10
C PRO A 41 16.09 16.31 4.11
N GLY A 42 17.26 15.86 3.67
CA GLY A 42 18.29 15.26 4.51
C GLY A 42 18.06 13.77 4.75
N PHE A 43 17.30 13.11 3.87
CA PHE A 43 17.07 11.66 3.84
C PHE A 43 16.60 11.22 2.45
N ASP A 44 16.75 9.94 2.14
CA ASP A 44 16.51 9.42 0.79
C ASP A 44 15.09 8.87 0.61
N MET A 45 14.49 8.39 1.70
CA MET A 45 13.22 7.66 1.68
C MET A 45 12.53 7.65 3.04
N LEU A 46 11.27 7.23 3.08
CA LEU A 46 10.51 6.99 4.30
C LEU A 46 10.18 5.51 4.45
N LEU A 47 10.18 5.01 5.68
CA LEU A 47 9.72 3.67 6.03
C LEU A 47 8.38 3.78 6.73
N LEU A 48 7.31 3.32 6.07
CA LEU A 48 6.04 3.11 6.73
C LEU A 48 6.10 1.77 7.47
N VAL A 49 6.08 1.79 8.80
CA VAL A 49 6.27 0.59 9.64
C VAL A 49 4.97 0.26 10.37
N ARG A 50 4.52 -0.99 10.21
CA ARG A 50 3.33 -1.52 10.89
C ARG A 50 3.73 -2.70 11.76
N THR A 51 3.22 -2.72 12.98
CA THR A 51 3.48 -3.77 13.98
C THR A 51 2.36 -4.81 13.96
N TRP A 52 2.70 -6.07 14.19
CA TRP A 52 1.75 -7.11 14.60
C TRP A 52 1.74 -7.21 16.13
N PRO A 53 0.72 -6.67 16.82
CA PRO A 53 0.72 -6.51 18.28
C PRO A 53 0.91 -7.81 19.08
N PRO A 54 0.35 -8.96 18.69
CA PRO A 54 0.56 -10.21 19.42
C PRO A 54 2.03 -10.59 19.56
N THR A 55 2.82 -10.43 18.50
CA THR A 55 4.26 -10.73 18.53
C THR A 55 5.04 -9.69 19.31
N PHE A 56 4.70 -8.41 19.20
CA PHE A 56 5.30 -7.36 20.03
C PHE A 56 5.08 -7.65 21.53
N CYS A 57 3.86 -8.02 21.93
CA CYS A 57 3.57 -8.37 23.32
C CYS A 57 4.16 -9.72 23.76
N GLU A 58 4.42 -10.67 22.86
CA GLU A 58 5.27 -11.84 23.17
C GLU A 58 6.69 -11.38 23.52
N GLN A 59 7.29 -10.48 22.74
CA GLN A 59 8.62 -9.94 22.98
C GLN A 59 8.72 -9.20 24.33
N LEU A 60 7.77 -8.33 24.67
CA LEU A 60 7.74 -7.65 25.98
C LEU A 60 7.74 -8.66 27.14
N ARG A 61 6.91 -9.70 27.06
CA ARG A 61 6.82 -10.73 28.10
C ARG A 61 8.14 -11.50 28.27
N GLU A 62 8.86 -11.75 27.18
CA GLU A 62 10.20 -12.36 27.24
C GLU A 62 11.21 -11.46 27.99
N GLN A 63 11.06 -10.15 27.85
CA GLN A 63 11.84 -9.13 28.56
C GLN A 63 11.33 -8.87 29.99
N ARG A 64 10.28 -9.58 30.43
CA ARG A 64 9.57 -9.38 31.71
C ARG A 64 8.91 -8.00 31.83
N GLU A 65 8.58 -7.39 30.69
CA GLU A 65 7.83 -6.15 30.60
C GLU A 65 6.33 -6.42 30.42
N GLU A 66 5.51 -5.42 30.77
CA GLU A 66 4.06 -5.50 30.69
C GLU A 66 3.55 -5.05 29.31
N CYS A 67 2.67 -5.85 28.72
CA CYS A 67 1.86 -5.46 27.57
C CYS A 67 0.64 -4.69 28.08
N THR A 68 0.69 -3.36 27.99
CA THR A 68 -0.24 -2.44 28.69
C THR A 68 -1.61 -2.32 28.04
N ALA A 69 -1.79 -2.89 26.85
CA ALA A 69 -3.07 -2.93 26.13
C ALA A 69 -3.30 -4.32 25.52
N PRO A 70 -4.57 -4.75 25.32
CA PRO A 70 -4.85 -6.01 24.64
C PRO A 70 -4.21 -6.04 23.25
N PRO A 71 -3.36 -7.04 22.91
CA PRO A 71 -2.68 -7.08 21.63
C PRO A 71 -3.71 -7.30 20.52
N LEU A 72 -3.99 -6.26 19.72
CA LEU A 72 -5.00 -6.33 18.68
C LEU A 72 -4.61 -7.35 17.61
N GLN A 73 -5.58 -8.14 17.14
CA GLN A 73 -5.43 -8.94 15.94
C GLN A 73 -5.60 -8.05 14.70
N GLU A 74 -4.83 -6.97 14.63
CA GLU A 74 -4.82 -5.99 13.55
C GLU A 74 -3.40 -5.45 13.43
N PHE A 75 -2.90 -5.22 12.22
CA PHE A 75 -1.71 -4.39 12.04
C PHE A 75 -2.01 -2.97 12.51
N THR A 76 -1.20 -2.49 13.44
CA THR A 76 -1.21 -1.11 13.93
C THR A 76 0.00 -0.35 13.42
N LEU A 77 -0.08 0.97 13.39
CA LEU A 77 1.06 1.82 13.10
C LEU A 77 2.14 1.66 14.18
N HIS A 78 3.39 1.58 13.74
CA HIS A 78 4.56 1.86 14.58
C HIS A 78 5.03 3.28 14.30
N GLY A 79 5.31 3.59 13.03
CA GLY A 79 5.78 4.90 12.63
C GLY A 79 6.06 5.09 11.15
N LEU A 80 6.49 6.30 10.83
CA LEU A 80 6.96 6.71 9.52
C LEU A 80 8.36 7.32 9.68
N TRP A 81 9.39 6.62 9.20
CA TRP A 81 10.77 6.93 9.56
C TRP A 81 11.59 7.37 8.34
N PRO A 82 12.16 8.59 8.35
CA PRO A 82 13.22 8.97 7.43
C PRO A 82 14.40 8.00 7.48
N GLU A 83 14.93 7.59 6.33
CA GLU A 83 16.03 6.62 6.23
C GLU A 83 16.94 6.98 5.04
N TYR A 84 18.23 6.65 5.16
CA TYR A 84 19.17 6.71 4.05
C TYR A 84 19.17 5.39 3.27
N SER A 85 19.25 5.48 1.94
CA SER A 85 19.43 4.33 1.05
C SER A 85 20.71 3.54 1.33
N SER A 86 21.72 4.21 1.90
CA SER A 86 22.97 3.61 2.38
C SER A 86 22.84 2.86 3.70
N GLY A 87 21.66 2.88 4.33
CA GLY A 87 21.40 2.44 5.69
C GLY A 87 21.71 3.53 6.73
N GLY A 88 20.99 3.47 7.86
CA GLY A 88 21.04 4.47 8.92
C GLY A 88 20.00 5.57 8.68
N TRP A 89 19.67 6.31 9.72
CA TRP A 89 18.59 7.30 9.68
C TRP A 89 18.96 8.58 10.44
N PRO A 90 18.45 9.74 10.03
CA PRO A 90 18.45 10.92 10.88
C PRO A 90 17.46 10.70 12.05
N GLN A 91 17.80 11.21 13.23
CA GLN A 91 16.91 11.15 14.40
C GLN A 91 17.08 12.37 15.29
N TYR A 92 15.99 12.78 15.95
CA TYR A 92 15.97 13.92 16.87
C TYR A 92 16.46 15.23 16.22
N CYS A 93 15.87 15.60 15.08
CA CYS A 93 16.34 16.70 14.21
C CYS A 93 15.81 18.09 14.59
N SER A 94 15.01 18.21 15.64
CA SER A 94 14.61 19.52 16.14
C SER A 94 15.82 20.26 16.72
N THR A 95 16.09 21.46 16.18
CA THR A 95 17.05 22.39 16.78
C THR A 95 16.40 23.08 17.98
N VAL A 96 16.13 22.34 19.06
CA VAL A 96 16.16 23.02 20.35
C VAL A 96 17.65 23.29 20.57
N GLU A 97 18.08 24.54 20.37
CA GLU A 97 19.44 24.97 20.70
C GLU A 97 19.79 24.37 22.07
N LYS A 98 20.77 23.47 22.10
CA LYS A 98 21.45 23.11 23.33
C LYS A 98 22.11 24.39 23.82
N LYS A 99 21.42 25.17 24.64
CA LYS A 99 22.11 26.14 25.49
C LYS A 99 23.07 25.36 26.35
N ASP A 100 24.31 25.80 26.33
CA ASP A 100 25.46 25.10 26.83
C ASP A 100 25.25 24.62 28.28
N GLY A 101 25.54 23.34 28.53
CA GLY A 101 26.08 22.94 29.82
C GLY A 101 25.14 22.43 30.92
N GLU A 102 23.92 21.96 30.63
CA GLU A 102 23.15 21.21 31.64
C GLU A 102 22.69 19.85 31.10
N GLY A 103 23.04 18.80 31.85
CA GLY A 103 22.63 17.43 31.58
C GLY A 103 21.12 17.31 31.55
N TYR A 104 20.64 16.22 30.96
CA TYR A 104 19.23 15.81 30.98
C TYR A 104 18.76 15.71 32.43
N ASP A 105 18.34 16.84 32.99
CA ASP A 105 17.72 16.92 34.29
C ASP A 105 16.22 17.08 34.07
N SER A 106 15.48 16.30 34.83
CA SER A 106 14.10 15.92 34.60
C SER A 106 13.11 17.05 34.95
N VAL A 107 13.41 18.28 34.54
CA VAL A 107 12.71 19.50 34.92
C VAL A 107 12.31 20.29 33.68
N ASN A 108 11.35 19.75 32.92
CA ASN A 108 10.48 20.58 32.08
C ASN A 108 9.11 19.92 31.84
N GLY A 109 8.55 19.33 32.90
CA GLY A 109 7.15 18.89 32.94
C GLY A 109 6.12 20.02 32.87
N GLU A 110 6.52 21.28 32.65
CA GLU A 110 5.60 22.43 32.50
C GLU A 110 5.72 23.15 31.16
N LEU A 111 6.90 23.22 30.53
CA LEU A 111 7.04 23.86 29.21
C LEU A 111 6.61 22.91 28.08
N SER A 112 6.90 21.60 28.22
CA SER A 112 6.26 20.57 27.39
C SER A 112 4.75 20.58 27.62
N LYS A 113 4.29 20.80 28.86
CA LYS A 113 2.88 20.87 29.25
C LYS A 113 2.13 22.02 28.58
N LYS A 114 2.76 23.17 28.40
CA LYS A 114 2.11 24.35 27.78
C LYS A 114 2.02 24.23 26.25
N ILE A 115 2.87 23.43 25.62
CA ILE A 115 2.79 23.07 24.20
C ILE A 115 1.88 21.84 24.01
N THR A 116 1.81 20.90 24.97
CA THR A 116 0.91 19.72 24.94
C THR A 116 -0.52 19.98 25.40
N THR A 117 -0.81 21.06 26.14
CA THR A 117 -2.20 21.50 26.41
C THR A 117 -2.87 22.12 25.19
N THR A 118 -2.11 22.40 24.12
CA THR A 118 -2.62 22.56 22.76
C THR A 118 -2.23 21.35 21.92
N SER A 119 -2.38 20.14 22.47
CA SER A 119 -2.56 18.97 21.64
C SER A 119 -3.78 19.23 20.77
N SER A 120 -3.53 19.50 19.50
CA SER A 120 -4.55 19.48 18.45
C SER A 120 -5.20 18.08 18.32
N TYR A 121 -4.72 17.10 19.08
CA TYR A 121 -5.24 15.74 19.27
C TYR A 121 -5.70 15.55 20.73
N GLY A 122 -6.81 16.20 21.09
CA GLY A 122 -7.39 16.16 22.43
C GLY A 122 -8.88 16.53 22.49
N SER A 123 -9.54 16.68 21.34
CA SER A 123 -10.99 16.85 21.23
C SER A 123 -11.64 15.57 20.72
N ASP A 124 -12.91 15.34 21.05
CA ASP A 124 -13.82 14.28 20.54
C ASP A 124 -14.05 14.29 19.00
N ASP A 125 -13.07 14.76 18.22
CA ASP A 125 -13.09 14.72 16.77
C ASP A 125 -12.84 13.28 16.29
N SER A 126 -13.52 12.91 15.21
CA SER A 126 -13.46 11.56 14.65
C SER A 126 -12.04 11.13 14.22
N ASP A 127 -11.20 12.10 13.84
CA ASP A 127 -9.80 11.87 13.45
C ASP A 127 -8.91 11.53 14.66
N ASP A 128 -9.15 12.15 15.84
CA ASP A 128 -8.47 11.81 17.10
C ASP A 128 -8.82 10.39 17.55
N ARG A 129 -10.09 9.98 17.37
CA ARG A 129 -10.51 8.61 17.69
C ARG A 129 -9.87 7.57 16.78
N LYS A 130 -9.73 7.88 15.48
CA LYS A 130 -9.13 6.97 14.51
C LYS A 130 -7.67 6.65 14.86
N ILE A 131 -6.85 7.68 15.07
CA ILE A 131 -5.42 7.47 15.37
C ILE A 131 -5.22 6.69 16.68
N ARG A 132 -6.08 6.88 17.69
CA ARG A 132 -6.02 6.11 18.95
C ARG A 132 -6.27 4.63 18.74
N CYS A 133 -7.12 4.29 17.77
CA CYS A 133 -7.40 2.91 17.41
C CYS A 133 -6.28 2.30 16.58
N GLU A 134 -5.78 2.99 15.56
CA GLU A 134 -4.82 2.46 14.58
C GLU A 134 -3.35 2.61 14.99
N TRP A 135 -3.04 3.52 15.91
CA TRP A 135 -1.69 3.78 16.41
C TRP A 135 -1.60 3.76 17.96
N PRO A 136 -2.09 2.71 18.65
CA PRO A 136 -1.99 2.61 20.10
C PRO A 136 -0.56 2.25 20.53
N SER A 137 -0.22 2.55 21.78
CA SER A 137 0.92 1.91 22.44
C SER A 137 0.49 0.59 23.11
N PHE A 138 1.37 -0.40 23.05
CA PHE A 138 1.28 -1.63 23.84
C PHE A 138 2.33 -1.70 24.96
N HIS A 139 3.15 -0.65 25.10
CA HIS A 139 4.12 -0.50 26.18
C HIS A 139 4.07 0.95 26.72
N GLY A 140 3.45 1.11 27.88
CA GLY A 140 3.25 2.43 28.49
C GLY A 140 2.13 3.24 27.83
N SER A 141 2.28 4.57 27.85
CA SER A 141 1.26 5.53 27.36
C SER A 141 1.33 5.73 25.85
N THR A 142 0.17 5.75 25.19
CA THR A 142 0.03 6.12 23.77
C THR A 142 0.56 7.54 23.49
N LEU A 143 0.34 8.50 24.39
CA LEU A 143 0.83 9.87 24.18
C LEU A 143 2.37 9.92 24.20
N ASN A 144 3.00 9.20 25.13
CA ASN A 144 4.46 9.13 25.20
C ASN A 144 5.04 8.43 23.96
N PHE A 145 4.33 7.43 23.45
CA PHE A 145 4.72 6.76 22.21
C PHE A 145 4.65 7.73 21.02
N TRP A 146 3.58 8.51 20.89
CA TRP A 146 3.50 9.52 19.84
C TRP A 146 4.52 10.64 20.01
N ASP A 147 4.79 11.09 21.24
CA ASP A 147 5.88 12.05 21.50
C ASP A 147 7.23 11.46 21.04
N HIS A 148 7.50 10.19 21.33
CA HIS A 148 8.70 9.50 20.85
C HIS A 148 8.79 9.46 19.31
N GLU A 149 7.72 9.03 18.64
CA GLU A 149 7.68 8.94 17.17
C GLU A 149 7.86 10.32 16.52
N TRP A 150 7.24 11.35 17.09
CA TRP A 150 7.45 12.72 16.63
C TRP A 150 8.87 13.20 16.87
N ASP A 151 9.34 13.17 18.11
CA ASP A 151 10.63 13.75 18.48
C ASP A 151 11.78 13.05 17.76
N LYS A 152 11.74 11.72 17.68
CA LYS A 152 12.80 10.93 17.06
C LYS A 152 12.73 10.95 15.53
N HIS A 153 11.54 10.80 14.94
CA HIS A 153 11.39 10.56 13.50
C HIS A 153 10.69 11.72 12.78
N GLY A 154 9.56 12.19 13.32
CA GLY A 154 8.77 13.27 12.71
C GLY A 154 9.52 14.59 12.57
N THR A 155 10.36 14.95 13.55
CA THR A 155 11.21 16.17 13.47
C THR A 155 12.20 16.14 12.30
N CYS A 156 12.59 14.94 11.86
CA CYS A 156 13.50 14.74 10.73
C CYS A 156 12.78 14.66 9.38
N ALA A 157 11.45 14.53 9.38
CA ALA A 157 10.66 14.50 8.16
C ALA A 157 10.32 15.92 7.65
N ALA A 158 10.66 16.97 8.40
CA ALA A 158 10.53 18.35 7.95
C ALA A 158 11.68 18.73 6.98
N PRO A 159 11.42 19.54 5.94
CA PRO A 159 10.15 20.20 5.66
C PRO A 159 9.18 19.38 4.80
N LEU A 160 9.53 18.14 4.42
CA LEU A 160 8.67 17.29 3.57
C LEU A 160 7.28 17.08 4.19
N LEU A 161 7.20 16.65 5.45
CA LEU A 161 5.92 16.36 6.12
C LEU A 161 5.42 17.48 7.04
N GLY A 162 6.03 18.67 6.93
CA GLY A 162 5.60 19.87 7.64
C GLY A 162 5.69 19.76 9.16
N ASN A 163 4.62 20.14 9.86
CA ASN A 163 4.55 20.17 11.33
C ASN A 163 4.01 18.86 11.93
N ARG A 164 3.96 18.78 13.26
CA ARG A 164 3.50 17.58 14.01
C ARG A 164 2.13 17.07 13.57
N THR A 165 1.15 17.95 13.41
CA THR A 165 -0.20 17.55 13.00
C THR A 165 -0.19 17.00 11.57
N GLU A 166 0.52 17.66 10.65
CA GLU A 166 0.64 17.23 9.25
C GLU A 166 1.37 15.87 9.14
N PHE A 167 2.40 15.64 9.96
CA PHE A 167 3.09 14.36 10.05
C PHE A 167 2.13 13.23 10.44
N PHE A 168 1.45 13.33 11.58
CA PHE A 168 0.55 12.27 12.05
C PHE A 168 -0.61 12.02 11.08
N GLN A 169 -1.21 13.08 10.53
CA GLN A 169 -2.26 12.95 9.53
C GLN A 169 -1.76 12.25 8.27
N THR A 170 -0.54 12.56 7.81
CA THR A 170 0.07 11.88 6.67
C THR A 170 0.30 10.40 6.96
N VAL A 171 0.84 10.04 8.13
CA VAL A 171 1.08 8.62 8.48
C VAL A 171 -0.22 7.82 8.50
N VAL A 172 -1.29 8.36 9.10
CA VAL A 172 -2.61 7.69 9.13
C VAL A 172 -3.19 7.56 7.72
N ASN A 173 -3.07 8.58 6.87
CA ASN A 173 -3.50 8.50 5.47
C ASN A 173 -2.71 7.43 4.68
N LEU A 174 -1.40 7.32 4.93
CA LEU A 174 -0.57 6.27 4.33
C LEU A 174 -0.95 4.88 4.85
N HIS A 175 -1.34 4.75 6.12
CA HIS A 175 -1.86 3.49 6.67
C HIS A 175 -3.15 3.05 5.96
N ASP A 176 -4.05 3.99 5.65
CA ASP A 176 -5.25 3.73 4.86
C ASP A 176 -4.95 3.36 3.41
N GLN A 177 -4.03 4.08 2.77
CA GLN A 177 -3.63 3.85 1.39
C GLN A 177 -2.96 2.46 1.24
N PHE A 178 -2.08 2.12 2.17
CA PHE A 178 -1.35 0.85 2.22
C PHE A 178 -1.92 -0.11 3.28
N ASN A 179 -3.25 -0.31 3.24
CA ASN A 179 -3.98 -1.06 4.25
C ASN A 179 -3.68 -2.57 4.25
N LEU A 180 -2.73 -2.97 5.09
CA LEU A 180 -2.33 -4.38 5.26
C LEU A 180 -3.45 -5.26 5.82
N ASN A 181 -4.26 -4.75 6.74
CA ASN A 181 -5.36 -5.53 7.35
C ASN A 181 -6.30 -6.06 6.28
N ARG A 182 -6.76 -5.16 5.38
CA ARG A 182 -7.60 -5.54 4.25
C ARG A 182 -6.88 -6.49 3.30
N LEU A 183 -5.64 -6.18 2.95
CA LEU A 183 -4.86 -6.98 2.01
C LEU A 183 -4.72 -8.42 2.50
N PHE A 184 -4.26 -8.59 3.74
CA PHE A 184 -4.01 -9.89 4.35
C PHE A 184 -5.31 -10.69 4.53
N HIS A 185 -6.40 -10.04 4.96
CA HIS A 185 -7.72 -10.66 5.00
C HIS A 185 -8.16 -11.24 3.64
N SER A 186 -8.00 -10.48 2.56
CA SER A 186 -8.43 -10.92 1.22
C SER A 186 -7.59 -12.02 0.60
N HIS A 187 -6.33 -12.10 0.99
CA HIS A 187 -5.41 -13.16 0.56
C HIS A 187 -5.41 -14.35 1.53
N ARG A 188 -6.31 -14.37 2.53
CA ARG A 188 -6.38 -15.42 3.57
C ARG A 188 -5.09 -15.57 4.38
N LEU A 189 -4.31 -14.49 4.47
CA LEU A 189 -3.10 -14.38 5.29
C LEU A 189 -3.45 -13.86 6.69
N TRP A 190 -4.44 -14.47 7.34
CA TRP A 190 -4.98 -13.98 8.62
C TRP A 190 -5.26 -15.12 9.60
N PRO A 191 -4.87 -15.02 10.88
CA PRO A 191 -5.00 -16.12 11.83
C PRO A 191 -6.46 -16.27 12.31
N VAL A 192 -7.31 -16.98 11.57
CA VAL A 192 -8.69 -17.31 11.99
C VAL A 192 -8.82 -18.79 12.36
N GLY A 193 -9.39 -19.06 13.55
CA GLY A 193 -10.15 -20.29 13.84
C GLY A 193 -9.41 -21.62 14.04
N ASN A 194 -8.10 -21.62 14.40
CA ASN A 194 -7.24 -22.80 14.65
C ASN A 194 -6.42 -23.31 13.45
N SER A 195 -6.24 -22.50 12.41
CA SER A 195 -5.02 -22.62 11.59
C SER A 195 -3.84 -22.27 12.49
N GLN A 196 -2.71 -22.98 12.40
CA GLN A 196 -1.52 -22.77 13.25
C GLN A 196 -0.93 -21.34 13.19
N GLY A 197 -1.55 -20.44 12.42
CA GLY A 197 -1.13 -19.06 12.20
C GLY A 197 0.16 -18.99 11.39
N ILE A 198 0.50 -20.03 10.64
CA ILE A 198 1.75 -20.11 9.87
C ILE A 198 1.44 -19.76 8.42
N PHE A 199 2.21 -18.82 7.86
CA PHE A 199 2.04 -18.30 6.51
C PHE A 199 3.36 -18.37 5.74
N ASP A 200 3.27 -18.55 4.42
CA ASP A 200 4.44 -18.50 3.53
C ASP A 200 4.86 -17.06 3.26
N SER A 201 6.15 -16.77 3.47
CA SER A 201 6.69 -15.42 3.33
C SER A 201 6.69 -14.94 1.87
N THR A 202 6.82 -15.85 0.90
CA THR A 202 6.77 -15.52 -0.53
C THR A 202 5.36 -15.18 -0.94
N GLU A 203 4.37 -15.93 -0.45
CA GLU A 203 2.94 -15.62 -0.68
C GLU A 203 2.56 -14.26 -0.12
N ALA A 204 2.98 -13.95 1.12
CA ALA A 204 2.72 -12.66 1.74
C ALA A 204 3.41 -11.50 1.00
N ALA A 205 4.68 -11.67 0.62
CA ALA A 205 5.41 -10.67 -0.16
C ALA A 205 4.78 -10.44 -1.54
N HIS A 206 4.33 -11.51 -2.20
CA HIS A 206 3.66 -11.44 -3.50
C HIS A 206 2.29 -10.76 -3.42
N ALA A 207 1.50 -10.99 -2.36
CA ALA A 207 0.24 -10.28 -2.16
C ALA A 207 0.45 -8.75 -2.06
N VAL A 208 1.50 -8.33 -1.36
CA VAL A 208 1.88 -6.91 -1.25
C VAL A 208 2.39 -6.36 -2.59
N GLU A 209 3.25 -7.11 -3.29
CA GLU A 209 3.76 -6.75 -4.61
C GLU A 209 2.65 -6.61 -5.65
N GLN A 210 1.65 -7.49 -5.64
CA GLN A 210 0.48 -7.37 -6.52
C GLN A 210 -0.37 -6.14 -6.23
N ALA A 211 -0.48 -5.75 -4.96
CA ALA A 211 -1.29 -4.60 -4.56
C ALA A 211 -0.61 -3.26 -4.87
N TRP A 212 0.70 -3.17 -4.64
CA TRP A 212 1.42 -1.88 -4.63
C TRP A 212 2.71 -1.85 -5.46
N GLY A 213 2.99 -2.91 -6.22
CA GLY A 213 4.09 -2.97 -7.17
C GLY A 213 5.48 -3.16 -6.56
N VAL A 214 5.58 -3.33 -5.23
CA VAL A 214 6.85 -3.47 -4.52
C VAL A 214 6.81 -4.54 -3.44
N LYS A 215 7.95 -5.15 -3.14
CA LYS A 215 8.05 -6.14 -2.05
C LYS A 215 8.24 -5.46 -0.68
N PRO A 216 7.55 -5.92 0.37
CA PRO A 216 7.75 -5.43 1.72
C PRO A 216 9.02 -6.00 2.35
N ARG A 217 9.47 -5.41 3.46
CA ARG A 217 10.32 -6.12 4.42
C ARG A 217 9.43 -6.76 5.49
N LEU A 218 9.52 -8.08 5.62
CA LEU A 218 8.86 -8.85 6.68
C LEU A 218 9.85 -9.05 7.82
N ALA A 219 9.65 -8.34 8.92
CA ALA A 219 10.46 -8.45 10.13
C ALA A 219 9.87 -9.52 11.06
N CYS A 220 10.72 -10.40 11.59
CA CYS A 220 10.28 -11.47 12.48
C CYS A 220 11.05 -11.45 13.79
N HIS A 221 10.36 -11.80 14.89
CA HIS A 221 10.97 -12.15 16.17
C HIS A 221 10.74 -13.64 16.42
N LYS A 222 11.82 -14.42 16.52
CA LYS A 222 11.77 -15.89 16.75
C LYS A 222 10.81 -16.64 15.81
N GLY A 223 10.74 -16.20 14.54
CA GLY A 223 9.88 -16.81 13.52
C GLY A 223 8.41 -16.33 13.54
N SER A 224 8.02 -15.48 14.49
CA SER A 224 6.73 -14.79 14.44
C SER A 224 6.88 -13.42 13.76
N LEU A 225 5.93 -13.04 12.90
CA LEU A 225 5.91 -11.74 12.22
C LEU A 225 5.75 -10.62 13.26
N ALA A 226 6.75 -9.76 13.36
CA ALA A 226 6.76 -8.62 14.28
C ALA A 226 6.34 -7.33 13.58
N GLU A 227 6.88 -7.08 12.38
CA GLU A 227 6.60 -5.85 11.63
C GLU A 227 6.59 -6.08 10.13
N VAL A 228 5.92 -5.16 9.41
CA VAL A 228 5.93 -5.08 7.95
C VAL A 228 6.31 -3.67 7.54
N TRP A 229 7.40 -3.54 6.78
CA TRP A 229 7.88 -2.24 6.31
C TRP A 229 7.59 -2.06 4.82
N ILE A 230 7.09 -0.89 4.44
CA ILE A 230 7.03 -0.43 3.04
C ILE A 230 7.90 0.80 2.93
N CYS A 231 8.77 0.80 1.93
CA CYS A 231 9.58 1.93 1.56
C CYS A 231 8.81 2.88 0.65
N LEU A 232 8.89 4.17 0.94
CA LEU A 232 8.26 5.24 0.18
C LEU A 232 9.32 6.23 -0.31
N ASP A 233 9.19 6.72 -1.54
CA ASP A 233 9.98 7.85 -2.02
C ASP A 233 9.50 9.17 -1.38
N LEU A 234 10.18 10.27 -1.73
CA LEU A 234 9.84 11.61 -1.24
C LEU A 234 8.50 12.14 -1.81
N ASP A 235 7.93 11.49 -2.83
CA ASP A 235 6.57 11.73 -3.32
C ASP A 235 5.52 10.86 -2.60
N LEU A 236 5.93 10.11 -1.58
CA LEU A 236 5.12 9.15 -0.80
C LEU A 236 4.59 7.97 -1.63
N LYS A 237 5.27 7.62 -2.73
CA LYS A 237 4.96 6.44 -3.55
C LYS A 237 5.78 5.25 -3.10
N ALA A 238 5.19 4.06 -3.17
CA ALA A 238 5.87 2.84 -2.83
C ALA A 238 7.05 2.57 -3.78
N ILE A 239 8.21 2.25 -3.20
CA ILE A 239 9.44 1.91 -3.90
C ILE A 239 10.05 0.62 -3.32
N GLU A 240 10.89 -0.03 -4.12
CA GLU A 240 11.67 -1.16 -3.64
C GLU A 240 12.63 -0.71 -2.54
N CYS A 241 12.64 -1.44 -1.42
CA CYS A 241 13.54 -1.14 -0.31
C CYS A 241 15.01 -1.44 -0.71
N PRO A 242 15.94 -0.48 -0.60
CA PRO A 242 17.37 -0.74 -0.79
C PRO A 242 17.87 -1.89 0.08
N GLY A 243 18.83 -2.66 -0.42
CA GLY A 243 19.29 -3.89 0.26
C GLY A 243 19.86 -3.67 1.67
N LYS A 244 20.37 -2.46 1.96
CA LYS A 244 20.88 -2.08 3.28
C LYS A 244 19.76 -1.69 4.26
N VAL A 245 18.59 -1.32 3.76
CA VAL A 245 17.42 -0.95 4.55
C VAL A 245 16.62 -2.22 4.85
N LYS A 246 16.78 -2.73 6.08
CA LYS A 246 16.15 -3.96 6.55
C LYS A 246 16.03 -3.98 8.08
N PRO A 247 15.03 -4.68 8.64
CA PRO A 247 14.95 -4.95 10.07
C PRO A 247 16.12 -5.81 10.55
N GLY A 248 16.33 -5.85 11.87
CA GLY A 248 17.37 -6.67 12.49
C GLY A 248 17.25 -8.16 12.18
N GLN A 249 16.02 -8.69 12.17
CA GLN A 249 15.73 -10.06 11.77
C GLN A 249 14.62 -10.09 10.71
N MET A 250 14.96 -10.57 9.51
CA MET A 250 13.99 -10.89 8.47
C MET A 250 13.29 -12.22 8.78
N CYS A 251 12.05 -12.37 8.32
CA CYS A 251 11.36 -13.65 8.33
C CYS A 251 12.07 -14.70 7.46
N GLY A 252 11.96 -15.97 7.86
CA GLY A 252 12.42 -17.11 7.05
C GLY A 252 11.44 -17.43 5.93
N ASN A 253 11.45 -18.68 5.44
CA ASN A 253 10.52 -19.12 4.39
C ASN A 253 9.04 -19.05 4.82
N GLN A 254 8.80 -19.22 6.12
CA GLN A 254 7.48 -19.07 6.74
C GLN A 254 7.59 -18.21 7.98
N PHE A 255 6.48 -17.61 8.38
CA PHE A 255 6.35 -16.92 9.66
C PHE A 255 5.04 -17.29 10.35
N ARG A 256 5.03 -17.15 11.68
CA ARG A 256 3.83 -17.27 12.50
C ARG A 256 3.21 -15.88 12.72
N MET A 257 1.90 -15.75 12.65
CA MET A 257 1.15 -14.63 13.22
C MET A 257 0.33 -15.16 14.41
N PRO A 258 0.80 -14.96 15.65
CA PRO A 258 0.02 -15.33 16.83
C PRO A 258 -1.34 -14.61 16.82
N PRO A 259 -2.42 -15.27 17.28
CA PRO A 259 -3.73 -14.63 17.36
C PRO A 259 -3.73 -13.53 18.42
N GLY A 260 -4.63 -12.55 18.25
CA GLY A 260 -4.77 -11.40 19.15
C GLY A 260 -6.19 -11.21 19.66
N ALA A 261 -6.41 -10.12 20.39
CA ALA A 261 -7.71 -9.65 20.81
C ALA A 261 -8.45 -8.95 19.66
N GLN A 262 -9.78 -9.01 19.66
CA GLN A 262 -10.58 -8.20 18.74
C GLN A 262 -10.51 -6.73 19.14
N ALA A 263 -10.55 -5.83 18.16
CA ALA A 263 -10.73 -4.41 18.42
C ALA A 263 -12.03 -4.15 19.19
N SER A 264 -12.01 -3.14 20.08
CA SER A 264 -13.20 -2.67 20.79
C SER A 264 -14.29 -2.22 19.81
N SER A 265 -15.54 -2.21 20.25
CA SER A 265 -16.68 -1.78 19.42
C SER A 265 -16.45 -0.44 18.72
N ASP A 266 -15.81 0.49 19.41
CA ASP A 266 -15.61 1.86 18.95
C ASP A 266 -14.48 1.97 17.91
N CYS A 267 -13.55 1.02 17.93
CA CYS A 267 -12.42 0.92 16.99
C CYS A 267 -12.70 0.02 15.78
N GLN A 268 -13.68 -0.90 15.87
CA GLN A 268 -14.00 -1.85 14.79
C GLN A 268 -14.33 -1.19 13.45
N GLN A 269 -14.79 0.07 13.44
CA GLN A 269 -15.10 0.80 12.21
C GLN A 269 -13.86 1.24 11.41
N PHE A 270 -12.70 1.33 12.07
CA PHE A 270 -11.44 1.76 11.47
C PHE A 270 -10.65 0.58 10.91
N PHE A 271 -10.75 -0.59 11.55
CA PHE A 271 -10.16 -1.82 11.07
C PHE A 271 -11.09 -2.54 10.08
N PRO A 272 -10.66 -2.79 8.82
CA PRO A 272 -11.53 -3.43 7.83
C PRO A 272 -11.71 -4.92 8.12
N GLY A 273 -12.84 -5.28 8.76
CA GLY A 273 -13.21 -6.67 9.03
C GLY A 273 -14.48 -7.18 8.33
N LYS A 274 -15.42 -6.31 7.89
CA LYS A 274 -16.67 -6.74 7.23
C LYS A 274 -17.22 -5.68 6.26
N GLY A 275 -17.37 -6.04 4.98
CA GLY A 275 -18.47 -5.51 4.14
C GLY A 275 -18.29 -4.20 3.37
N LYS A 276 -17.11 -3.57 3.28
CA LYS A 276 -16.93 -2.42 2.34
C LYS A 276 -16.59 -2.92 0.94
N ASN A 277 -17.37 -2.46 -0.04
CA ASN A 277 -17.36 -2.92 -1.42
C ASN A 277 -15.99 -2.70 -2.10
N TRP A 278 -15.37 -3.77 -2.59
CA TRP A 278 -14.04 -3.82 -3.20
C TRP A 278 -13.88 -2.88 -4.41
N ALA A 279 -14.98 -2.57 -5.09
CA ALA A 279 -14.98 -1.82 -6.33
C ALA A 279 -14.47 -0.36 -6.23
N GLN A 280 -14.53 0.26 -5.04
CA GLN A 280 -14.16 1.67 -4.91
C GLN A 280 -12.65 1.95 -4.86
N TYR A 281 -11.84 0.91 -4.60
CA TYR A 281 -10.36 1.03 -4.52
C TYR A 281 -9.62 0.38 -5.70
N LEU A 282 -10.33 -0.36 -6.57
CA LEU A 282 -9.80 -0.83 -7.85
C LEU A 282 -9.80 0.26 -8.93
N ARG A 283 -10.39 1.43 -8.64
CA ARG A 283 -10.25 2.62 -9.47
C ARG A 283 -8.88 3.25 -9.16
N TRP A 284 -7.92 3.00 -10.06
CA TRP A 284 -6.60 3.63 -10.26
C TRP A 284 -5.38 2.70 -9.99
N PRO A 285 -4.61 2.27 -11.02
CA PRO A 285 -4.97 1.94 -12.39
C PRO A 285 -4.54 0.49 -12.73
N ALA A 286 -5.25 -0.53 -12.24
CA ALA A 286 -5.12 -1.90 -12.78
C ALA A 286 -5.68 -2.02 -14.23
N ILE A 287 -6.36 -0.97 -14.72
CA ILE A 287 -7.03 -0.94 -16.04
C ILE A 287 -6.04 -0.75 -17.21
N ILE A 288 -4.85 -0.19 -16.97
CA ILE A 288 -3.86 0.03 -18.04
C ILE A 288 -3.13 -1.28 -18.39
N GLY A 289 -2.86 -2.15 -17.41
CA GLY A 289 -2.19 -3.43 -17.64
C GLY A 289 -3.02 -4.43 -18.45
N PHE A 290 -4.34 -4.48 -18.23
CA PHE A 290 -5.21 -5.43 -18.92
C PHE A 290 -5.47 -5.07 -20.39
N SER A 291 -5.44 -3.77 -20.73
CA SER A 291 -5.67 -3.30 -22.10
C SER A 291 -4.47 -3.56 -23.02
N ILE A 292 -3.25 -3.55 -22.49
CA ILE A 292 -2.02 -3.80 -23.25
C ILE A 292 -1.89 -5.29 -23.63
N LEU A 293 -2.32 -6.20 -22.76
CA LEU A 293 -2.30 -7.64 -23.04
C LEU A 293 -3.30 -8.03 -24.14
N MET A 294 -4.51 -7.46 -24.14
CA MET A 294 -5.49 -7.74 -25.20
C MET A 294 -5.11 -7.09 -26.55
N GLY A 295 -4.54 -5.88 -26.55
CA GLY A 295 -4.07 -5.23 -27.78
C GLY A 295 -2.93 -5.97 -28.50
N SER A 296 -2.05 -6.60 -27.72
CA SER A 296 -0.93 -7.40 -28.24
C SER A 296 -1.39 -8.69 -28.91
N VAL A 297 -2.38 -9.37 -28.32
CA VAL A 297 -2.93 -10.63 -28.86
C VAL A 297 -3.73 -10.37 -30.14
N VAL A 298 -4.55 -9.31 -30.19
CA VAL A 298 -5.32 -8.96 -31.41
C VAL A 298 -4.40 -8.56 -32.56
N SER A 299 -3.32 -7.83 -32.29
CA SER A 299 -2.34 -7.45 -33.31
C SER A 299 -1.61 -8.67 -33.88
N ALA A 300 -1.23 -9.64 -33.05
CA ALA A 300 -0.59 -10.88 -33.49
C ALA A 300 -1.52 -11.75 -34.36
N VAL A 301 -2.79 -11.85 -34.00
CA VAL A 301 -3.80 -12.60 -34.77
C VAL A 301 -4.05 -11.95 -36.14
N LEU A 302 -4.17 -10.62 -36.21
CA LEU A 302 -4.39 -9.91 -37.47
C LEU A 302 -3.17 -10.00 -38.41
N VAL A 303 -1.95 -9.95 -37.87
CA VAL A 303 -0.72 -10.14 -38.65
C VAL A 303 -0.66 -11.56 -39.25
N GLU A 304 -1.04 -12.58 -38.49
CA GLU A 304 -1.05 -13.97 -38.97
C GLU A 304 -2.17 -14.21 -40.00
N MET A 305 -3.35 -13.62 -39.82
CA MET A 305 -4.43 -13.67 -40.82
C MET A 305 -4.02 -13.00 -42.14
N LYS A 306 -3.32 -11.86 -42.09
CA LYS A 306 -2.82 -11.16 -43.28
C LYS A 306 -1.72 -11.94 -44.00
N ARG A 307 -0.84 -12.63 -43.27
CA ARG A 307 0.18 -13.54 -43.86
C ARG A 307 -0.46 -14.73 -44.58
N ARG A 308 -1.55 -15.29 -44.04
CA ARG A 308 -2.28 -16.39 -44.69
C ARG A 308 -3.01 -15.94 -45.96
N GLN A 309 -3.57 -14.73 -45.96
CA GLN A 309 -4.22 -14.16 -47.15
C GLN A 309 -3.22 -13.83 -48.27
N GLN A 310 -1.99 -13.43 -47.92
CA GLN A 310 -0.91 -13.21 -48.91
C GLN A 310 -0.34 -14.52 -49.48
N ARG A 311 -0.26 -15.60 -48.69
CA ARG A 311 0.17 -16.92 -49.19
C ARG A 311 -0.88 -17.63 -50.04
N GLY A 312 -2.15 -17.25 -49.96
CA GLY A 312 -3.24 -17.80 -50.77
C GLY A 312 -3.44 -17.09 -52.12
N GLY A 313 -2.72 -16.00 -52.39
CA GLY A 313 -2.88 -15.16 -53.59
C GLY A 313 -1.90 -15.43 -54.74
N GLU A 314 -0.86 -16.26 -54.53
CA GLU A 314 0.11 -16.62 -55.56
C GLU A 314 -0.01 -18.12 -55.87
N GLY A 315 -0.86 -18.45 -56.85
CA GLY A 315 -0.89 -19.79 -57.42
C GLY A 315 -2.25 -20.20 -57.99
N SER A 316 -2.68 -19.60 -59.10
CA SER A 316 -3.33 -20.32 -60.21
C SER A 316 -3.73 -19.35 -61.32
N SER A 317 -2.84 -19.18 -62.29
CA SER A 317 -3.21 -18.77 -63.64
C SER A 317 -2.18 -19.36 -64.60
N ASP A 318 -2.40 -20.60 -65.02
CA ASP A 318 -1.98 -20.99 -66.35
C ASP A 318 -2.95 -22.00 -66.93
N ALA A 319 -3.67 -21.52 -67.95
CA ALA A 319 -4.55 -22.30 -68.77
C ALA A 319 -3.73 -22.88 -69.92
N THR A 320 -3.70 -24.21 -70.05
CA THR A 320 -3.40 -24.85 -71.32
C THR A 320 -4.51 -25.82 -71.66
N ALA A 321 -5.21 -25.49 -72.74
CA ALA A 321 -6.23 -26.29 -73.37
C ALA A 321 -5.57 -27.53 -74.01
N ALA A 322 -6.11 -28.70 -73.76
CA ALA A 322 -5.85 -29.90 -74.53
C ALA A 322 -7.19 -30.56 -74.88
N THR A 323 -7.50 -30.52 -76.16
CA THR A 323 -8.58 -31.18 -76.90
C THR A 323 -8.43 -32.70 -76.87
N TYR A 324 -9.52 -33.46 -76.73
CA TYR A 324 -9.68 -34.79 -77.34
C TYR A 324 -11.18 -35.14 -77.55
N GLU A 325 -11.50 -35.49 -78.79
CA GLU A 325 -12.78 -36.03 -79.28
C GLU A 325 -13.05 -37.47 -78.81
N PRO A 326 -14.30 -37.96 -78.89
CA PRO A 326 -14.70 -39.26 -78.34
C PRO A 326 -14.45 -40.42 -79.31
N LEU A 327 -13.99 -41.56 -78.80
CA LEU A 327 -13.94 -42.81 -79.56
C LEU A 327 -15.29 -43.53 -79.46
N GLY A 328 -15.96 -43.66 -80.61
CA GLY A 328 -16.94 -44.70 -80.89
C GLY A 328 -16.25 -45.98 -81.36
N GLU A 329 -16.84 -47.10 -80.94
CA GLU A 329 -16.44 -48.49 -80.97
C GLU A 329 -16.05 -49.09 -82.34
N ALA A 330 -15.07 -50.02 -82.32
CA ALA A 330 -15.20 -51.40 -82.82
C ALA A 330 -14.05 -52.28 -82.28
#